data_AF-A0A9W8M9J4-F1
#
_entry.id   AF-A0A9W8M9J4-F1
#
_cell.length_a   1.000
_cell.length_b   1.000
_cell.length_c   1.000
_cell.angle_alpha   90.00
_cell.angle_beta   90.00
_cell.angle_gamma   90.00
#
_symmetry.space_group_name_H-M   'P 1'
#
loop_
_entity.id
_entity.type
_entity.pdbx_description
1 polymer ?
#
loop_
_entity_poly.entity_id
_entity_poly.type
_entity_poly.pdbx_seq_one_letter_code
_entity_poly.pdbx_strand_id
1 'polypeptide(L)'
;MAATEIANQSEVTASLSSRITRVDQRLDPRRGVTLYRKTGRKTDTKKQAERFEQNKPILFVRRQLGPGHHVIAINIDIRSKKLADVLKEMYDEIEPHGLGIARKPPSCSNRLFFLSREEFSTRRMRENAKEGNADKELIHDLDVALKYIEEDYTPTIKELEALLWKVPASITFDLLWTLFCPGSLLYAYDEYTEQELILKTRSFRLRTRSNTPGDNGPYAAQNTSQYAAIEAFAVTDDGKTFGFCTVERHIQQFDAGELGISGPDSGEANLKRVLELAQRWKAVVLLDEADVFLARRNNLNVARNALVSIFLRNLEYYQGILILTTNLITQCDPAFESRIHFTICYPSLSMELRLKIWKNFISHTSGKDTITPRDIKALAKVPMNGRQIRNSISVAQSFAAGEQQPLSTSHINMVMKMGRDWETAKATCGTPPSYVPLYLTTHFAIATILGFSVGLAVAVALAVMFQHRLQ
;
A
#
# COMPACT_ATOMS: atom_id res chain seq x y z
N MET A 1 -40.96 10.46 13.72
CA MET A 1 -39.81 10.91 14.54
C MET A 1 -38.49 10.45 13.92
N ALA A 2 -38.21 9.13 13.83
CA ALA A 2 -36.96 8.64 13.22
C ALA A 2 -36.71 9.10 11.76
N ALA A 3 -37.73 9.12 10.89
CA ALA A 3 -37.58 9.59 9.51
C ALA A 3 -37.30 11.11 9.41
N THR A 4 -37.80 11.89 10.36
CA THR A 4 -37.59 13.35 10.45
C THR A 4 -36.19 13.67 10.97
N GLU A 5 -35.68 12.89 11.93
CA GLU A 5 -34.29 12.99 12.40
C GLU A 5 -33.28 12.60 11.32
N ILE A 6 -33.55 11.55 10.55
CA ILE A 6 -32.68 11.12 9.44
C ILE A 6 -32.65 12.19 8.32
N ALA A 7 -33.79 12.83 8.03
CA ALA A 7 -33.86 13.93 7.06
C ALA A 7 -33.12 15.19 7.55
N ASN A 8 -33.25 15.56 8.82
CA ASN A 8 -32.48 16.68 9.38
C ASN A 8 -30.97 16.40 9.40
N GLN A 9 -30.55 15.17 9.70
CA GLN A 9 -29.14 14.78 9.65
C GLN A 9 -28.58 14.79 8.22
N SER A 10 -29.36 14.39 7.21
CA SER A 10 -28.93 14.43 5.82
C SER A 10 -28.82 15.86 5.27
N GLU A 11 -29.68 16.78 5.69
CA GLU A 11 -29.57 18.21 5.34
C GLU A 11 -28.38 18.90 6.01
N VAL A 12 -28.13 18.63 7.30
CA VAL A 12 -26.97 19.17 8.03
C VAL A 12 -25.67 18.66 7.42
N THR A 13 -25.59 17.37 7.09
CA THR A 13 -24.41 16.79 6.44
C THR A 13 -24.18 17.38 5.04
N ALA A 14 -25.22 17.55 4.22
CA ALA A 14 -25.10 18.20 2.92
C ALA A 14 -24.62 19.66 3.03
N SER A 15 -25.08 20.38 4.05
CA SER A 15 -24.63 21.75 4.36
C SER A 15 -23.14 21.81 4.70
N LEU A 16 -22.66 20.91 5.56
CA LEU A 16 -21.23 20.83 5.94
C LEU A 16 -20.34 20.47 4.74
N SER A 17 -20.72 19.46 3.95
CA SER A 17 -19.94 19.03 2.78
C SER A 17 -19.88 20.12 1.70
N SER A 18 -20.86 21.03 1.63
CA SER A 18 -20.85 22.16 0.71
C SER A 18 -19.72 23.17 0.96
N ARG A 19 -19.19 23.21 2.19
CA ARG A 19 -18.07 24.08 2.60
C ARG A 19 -16.69 23.45 2.36
N ILE A 20 -16.65 22.23 1.80
CA ILE A 20 -15.44 21.51 1.42
C ILE A 20 -15.31 21.55 -0.11
N THR A 21 -14.24 22.17 -0.61
CA THR A 21 -13.94 22.19 -2.05
C THR A 21 -12.77 21.29 -2.37
N ARG A 22 -12.95 20.33 -3.30
CA ARG A 22 -11.93 19.38 -3.75
C ARG A 22 -11.46 19.72 -5.17
N VAL A 23 -10.16 19.93 -5.34
CA VAL A 23 -9.53 20.27 -6.62
C VAL A 23 -8.26 19.45 -6.89
N ASP A 24 -7.98 19.29 -8.17
CA ASP A 24 -6.76 18.73 -8.73
C ASP A 24 -5.86 19.88 -9.15
N GLN A 25 -4.65 19.90 -8.61
CA GLN A 25 -3.62 20.89 -8.91
C GLN A 25 -2.64 20.27 -9.92
N ARG A 26 -2.45 20.92 -11.06
CA ARG A 26 -1.48 20.54 -12.08
C ARG A 26 -0.51 21.68 -12.36
N LEU A 27 0.77 21.37 -12.39
CA LEU A 27 1.77 22.29 -12.94
C LEU A 27 1.77 22.16 -14.46
N ASP A 28 1.50 23.24 -15.19
CA ASP A 28 1.69 23.26 -16.65
C ASP A 28 3.15 23.64 -16.95
N PRO A 29 4.01 22.69 -17.37
CA PRO A 29 5.42 22.96 -17.60
C PRO A 29 5.66 23.93 -18.76
N ARG A 30 4.68 24.13 -19.67
CA ARG A 30 4.83 25.06 -20.81
C ARG A 30 4.52 26.50 -20.43
N ARG A 31 3.63 26.71 -19.45
CA ARG A 31 3.18 28.04 -19.03
C ARG A 31 3.81 28.49 -17.72
N GLY A 32 4.40 27.59 -16.94
CA GLY A 32 4.88 27.89 -15.60
C GLY A 32 3.75 28.24 -14.61
N VAL A 33 2.49 28.00 -14.99
CA VAL A 33 1.30 28.34 -14.19
C VAL A 33 0.71 27.07 -13.57
N THR A 34 0.29 27.19 -12.32
CA THR A 34 -0.48 26.14 -11.63
C THR A 34 -1.95 26.23 -12.04
N LEU A 35 -2.47 25.17 -12.64
CA LEU A 35 -3.88 25.03 -12.99
C LEU A 35 -4.63 24.26 -11.90
N TYR A 36 -5.84 24.72 -11.56
CA TYR A 36 -6.75 24.07 -10.62
C TYR A 36 -7.97 23.51 -11.37
N ARG A 37 -8.34 22.27 -11.11
CA ARG A 37 -9.44 21.55 -11.78
C ARG A 37 -10.34 20.84 -10.78
N LYS A 38 -11.66 20.80 -10.95
CA LYS A 38 -12.52 20.02 -10.05
C LYS A 38 -12.27 18.52 -10.25
N THR A 39 -12.08 17.79 -9.15
CA THR A 39 -11.92 16.33 -9.16
C THR A 39 -13.07 15.66 -9.94
N GLY A 40 -12.74 14.87 -10.97
CA GLY A 40 -13.70 14.05 -11.73
C GLY A 40 -14.29 14.62 -13.03
N ARG A 41 -13.98 15.86 -13.45
CA ARG A 41 -14.47 16.44 -14.72
C ARG A 41 -13.38 16.58 -15.78
N LYS A 42 -13.73 16.51 -17.08
CA LYS A 42 -12.78 16.51 -18.22
C LYS A 42 -12.31 17.90 -18.74
N THR A 43 -13.02 19.00 -18.45
CA THR A 43 -12.75 20.32 -19.05
C THR A 43 -12.63 21.47 -18.04
N ASP A 44 -11.70 22.38 -18.32
CA ASP A 44 -11.41 23.59 -17.54
C ASP A 44 -12.22 24.79 -18.07
N THR A 45 -12.81 25.61 -17.20
CA THR A 45 -13.36 26.92 -17.59
C THR A 45 -13.06 27.97 -16.52
N LYS A 46 -12.60 29.15 -16.93
CA LYS A 46 -12.29 30.31 -16.07
C LYS A 46 -13.47 30.67 -15.13
N LYS A 47 -14.70 30.56 -15.64
CA LYS A 47 -15.96 30.75 -14.89
C LYS A 47 -16.18 29.77 -13.71
N GLN A 48 -15.49 28.63 -13.68
CA GLN A 48 -15.61 27.67 -12.57
C GLN A 48 -14.70 28.04 -11.39
N ALA A 49 -13.52 28.63 -11.64
CA ALA A 49 -12.63 29.14 -10.59
C ALA A 49 -13.33 30.23 -9.76
N GLU A 50 -14.01 31.16 -10.43
CA GLU A 50 -14.81 32.23 -9.82
C GLU A 50 -16.00 31.67 -8.99
N ARG A 51 -16.60 30.54 -9.39
CA ARG A 51 -17.67 29.88 -8.61
C ARG A 51 -17.17 29.24 -7.31
N PHE A 52 -15.91 28.80 -7.23
CA PHE A 52 -15.37 28.23 -5.99
C PHE A 52 -15.12 29.30 -4.93
N GLU A 53 -14.83 30.53 -5.33
CA GLU A 53 -14.68 31.66 -4.41
C GLU A 53 -16.03 32.15 -3.87
N GLN A 54 -17.11 32.02 -4.65
CA GLN A 54 -18.46 32.46 -4.26
C GLN A 54 -19.02 31.70 -3.04
N ASN A 55 -18.70 30.41 -2.87
CA ASN A 55 -19.20 29.60 -1.74
C ASN A 55 -18.37 29.71 -0.44
N LYS A 56 -17.32 30.55 -0.41
CA LYS A 56 -16.43 30.74 0.76
C LYS A 56 -16.10 29.42 1.49
N PRO A 57 -15.40 28.48 0.82
CA PRO A 57 -15.07 27.20 1.41
C PRO A 57 -14.22 27.38 2.67
N ILE A 58 -14.45 26.56 3.68
CA ILE A 58 -13.64 26.52 4.90
C ILE A 58 -12.37 25.69 4.64
N LEU A 59 -12.54 24.57 3.93
CA LEU A 59 -11.46 23.67 3.52
C LEU A 59 -11.37 23.60 2.01
N PHE A 60 -10.14 23.74 1.50
CA PHE A 60 -9.84 23.64 0.09
C PHE A 60 -8.77 22.57 -0.13
N VAL A 61 -9.21 21.37 -0.52
CA VAL A 61 -8.41 20.16 -0.64
C VAL A 61 -7.80 20.09 -2.04
N ARG A 62 -6.48 20.07 -2.11
CA ARG A 62 -5.68 20.09 -3.34
C ARG A 62 -4.95 18.76 -3.53
N ARG A 63 -5.32 18.02 -4.58
CA ARG A 63 -4.60 16.83 -5.04
C ARG A 63 -3.54 17.24 -6.04
N GLN A 64 -2.27 17.17 -5.68
CA GLN A 64 -1.16 17.49 -6.56
C GLN A 64 -0.90 16.32 -7.51
N LEU A 65 -1.04 16.57 -8.81
CA LEU A 65 -0.86 15.56 -9.85
C LEU A 65 0.54 15.65 -10.45
N GLY A 66 1.19 14.50 -10.56
CA GLY A 66 2.50 14.33 -11.19
C GLY A 66 2.45 14.16 -12.71
N PRO A 67 3.63 14.04 -13.34
CA PRO A 67 3.75 13.65 -14.74
C PRO A 67 3.08 12.28 -14.93
N GLY A 68 2.02 12.17 -15.73
CA GLY A 68 1.25 10.92 -15.87
C GLY A 68 -0.06 10.86 -15.07
N HIS A 69 -0.49 11.96 -14.44
CA HIS A 69 -1.78 12.07 -13.72
C HIS A 69 -1.89 11.23 -12.43
N HIS A 70 -0.79 10.68 -11.91
CA HIS A 70 -0.78 10.07 -10.58
C HIS A 70 -0.81 11.15 -9.49
N VAL A 71 -1.47 10.86 -8.36
CA VAL A 71 -1.52 11.77 -7.21
C VAL A 71 -0.20 11.66 -6.45
N ILE A 72 0.57 12.75 -6.40
CA ILE A 72 1.82 12.84 -5.64
C ILE A 72 1.53 13.12 -4.17
N ALA A 73 0.65 14.09 -3.90
CA ALA A 73 0.35 14.54 -2.55
C ALA A 73 -1.05 15.15 -2.48
N ILE A 74 -1.63 15.13 -1.28
CA ILE A 74 -2.89 15.81 -0.96
C ILE A 74 -2.59 16.84 0.14
N ASN A 75 -2.84 18.11 -0.16
CA ASN A 75 -2.66 19.22 0.77
C ASN A 75 -4.00 19.93 0.97
N ILE A 76 -4.26 20.39 2.19
CA ILE A 76 -5.51 21.05 2.58
C ILE A 76 -5.19 22.50 2.90
N ASP A 77 -5.75 23.42 2.13
CA ASP A 77 -5.68 24.84 2.44
C ASP A 77 -6.83 25.20 3.38
N ILE A 78 -6.47 25.80 4.51
CA ILE A 78 -7.40 26.19 5.57
C ILE A 78 -7.75 27.66 5.33
N ARG A 79 -9.00 27.91 4.95
CA ARG A 79 -9.50 29.26 4.65
C ARG A 79 -10.15 29.92 5.86
N SER A 80 -10.62 29.13 6.83
CA SER A 80 -11.06 29.67 8.12
C SER A 80 -9.87 30.10 8.96
N LYS A 81 -9.89 31.35 9.42
CA LYS A 81 -8.89 31.88 10.35
C LYS A 81 -8.98 31.18 11.72
N LYS A 82 -10.19 30.96 12.23
CA LYS A 82 -10.42 30.32 13.54
C LYS A 82 -9.87 28.89 13.56
N LEU A 83 -10.11 28.11 12.50
CA LEU A 83 -9.57 26.75 12.38
C LEU A 83 -8.04 26.76 12.23
N ALA A 84 -7.48 27.73 11.50
CA ALA A 84 -6.03 27.89 11.38
C ALA A 84 -5.38 28.26 12.72
N ASP A 85 -6.03 29.12 13.52
CA ASP A 85 -5.58 29.51 14.85
C ASP A 85 -5.59 28.29 15.80
N VAL A 86 -6.62 27.44 15.76
CA VAL A 86 -6.65 26.17 16.52
C VAL A 86 -5.48 25.25 16.14
N LEU A 87 -5.20 25.09 14.86
CA LEU A 87 -4.06 24.29 14.40
C LEU A 87 -2.71 24.91 14.77
N LYS A 88 -2.64 26.24 14.84
CA LYS A 88 -1.46 26.94 15.33
C LYS A 88 -1.26 26.71 16.83
N GLU A 89 -2.30 26.90 17.64
CA GLU A 89 -2.27 26.62 19.09
C GLU A 89 -1.85 25.16 19.37
N MET A 90 -2.38 24.21 18.59
CA MET A 90 -2.08 22.79 18.76
C MET A 90 -0.60 22.44 18.49
N TYR A 91 0.03 23.11 17.52
CA TYR A 91 1.35 22.74 17.01
C TYR A 91 2.43 23.82 17.19
N ASP A 92 2.19 24.85 18.00
CA ASP A 92 3.05 26.03 18.15
C ASP A 92 4.51 25.65 18.51
N GLU A 93 4.69 24.70 19.44
CA GLU A 93 6.01 24.24 19.87
C GLU A 93 6.59 23.09 19.04
N ILE A 94 5.76 22.44 18.21
CA ILE A 94 6.13 21.19 17.53
C ILE A 94 6.55 21.47 16.09
N GLU A 95 5.84 22.36 15.41
CA GLU A 95 6.00 22.68 13.99
C GLU A 95 6.23 21.42 13.13
N PRO A 96 5.23 20.53 13.05
CA PRO A 96 5.34 19.29 12.30
C PRO A 96 5.49 19.56 10.80
N HIS A 97 6.25 18.71 10.13
CA HIS A 97 6.33 18.69 8.68
C HIS A 97 4.96 18.54 8.03
N GLY A 98 4.72 19.34 7.00
CA GLY A 98 3.44 19.40 6.32
C GLY A 98 2.47 20.45 6.88
N LEU A 99 2.81 21.12 7.99
CA LEU A 99 2.11 22.30 8.46
C LEU A 99 2.75 23.58 7.91
N GLY A 100 1.96 24.39 7.22
CA GLY A 100 2.38 25.64 6.60
C GLY A 100 1.49 26.79 7.07
N ILE A 101 1.51 27.09 8.37
CA ILE A 101 0.73 28.19 8.97
C ILE A 101 1.12 29.55 8.39
N ALA A 102 2.41 29.75 8.10
CA ALA A 102 2.93 31.00 7.52
C ALA A 102 2.53 31.21 6.04
N ARG A 103 1.99 30.20 5.37
CA ARG A 103 1.55 30.32 3.97
C ARG A 103 0.24 31.10 3.87
N LYS A 104 -0.02 31.69 2.70
CA LYS A 104 -1.27 32.41 2.40
C LYS A 104 -1.98 31.72 1.22
N PRO A 105 -3.07 30.98 1.44
CA PRO A 105 -3.67 30.61 2.74
C PRO A 105 -2.81 29.59 3.54
N PRO A 106 -3.02 29.45 4.86
CA PRO A 106 -2.42 28.39 5.67
C PRO A 106 -2.72 27.01 5.07
N SER A 107 -1.74 26.12 5.04
CA SER A 107 -1.92 24.78 4.46
C SER A 107 -1.45 23.67 5.39
N CYS A 108 -2.13 22.52 5.37
CA CYS A 108 -1.79 21.34 6.15
C CYS A 108 -1.73 20.10 5.24
N SER A 109 -0.83 19.15 5.51
CA SER A 109 -0.83 17.87 4.80
C SER A 109 -2.04 17.03 5.19
N ASN A 110 -2.53 16.19 4.26
CA ASN A 110 -3.72 15.38 4.52
C ASN A 110 -3.56 14.47 5.75
N ARG A 111 -2.39 13.83 5.91
CA ARG A 111 -2.12 12.92 7.04
C ARG A 111 -2.08 13.66 8.37
N LEU A 112 -1.44 14.83 8.41
CA LEU A 112 -1.39 15.65 9.63
C LEU A 112 -2.79 16.10 10.04
N PHE A 113 -3.63 16.48 9.08
CA PHE A 113 -5.01 16.89 9.34
C PHE A 113 -5.85 15.76 9.95
N PHE A 114 -5.63 14.51 9.52
CA PHE A 114 -6.24 13.33 10.14
C PHE A 114 -5.82 13.15 11.60
N LEU A 115 -4.52 13.32 11.91
CA LEU A 115 -4.01 13.17 13.28
C LEU A 115 -4.58 14.23 14.23
N SER A 116 -5.00 15.39 13.72
CA SER A 116 -5.67 16.44 14.51
C SER A 116 -7.12 16.13 14.90
N ARG A 117 -7.71 15.01 14.46
CA ARG A 117 -9.14 14.68 14.71
C ARG A 117 -9.56 14.68 16.17
N GLU A 118 -8.70 14.18 17.06
CA GLU A 118 -8.98 14.08 18.49
C GLU A 118 -9.01 15.47 19.13
N GLU A 119 -8.09 16.34 18.73
CA GLU A 119 -8.05 17.72 19.24
C GLU A 119 -9.22 18.54 18.69
N PHE A 120 -9.61 18.36 17.43
CA PHE A 120 -10.80 18.99 16.88
C PHE A 120 -12.06 18.58 17.64
N SER A 121 -12.20 17.29 17.95
CA SER A 121 -13.32 16.76 18.73
C SER A 121 -13.34 17.33 20.16
N THR A 122 -12.18 17.35 20.81
CA THR A 122 -12.00 17.89 22.16
C THR A 122 -12.30 19.39 22.20
N ARG A 123 -11.79 20.17 21.24
CA ARG A 123 -12.05 21.61 21.16
C ARG A 123 -13.53 21.88 20.88
N ARG A 124 -14.19 21.09 20.03
CA ARG A 124 -15.64 21.20 19.79
C ARG A 124 -16.43 21.00 21.09
N MET A 125 -16.10 19.97 21.87
CA MET A 125 -16.75 19.70 23.15
C MET A 125 -16.53 20.84 24.16
N ARG A 126 -15.30 21.37 24.26
CA ARG A 126 -14.98 22.51 25.14
C ARG A 126 -15.76 23.77 24.77
N GLU A 127 -15.92 24.08 23.47
CA GLU A 127 -16.70 25.25 23.05
C GLU A 127 -18.20 25.08 23.32
N ASN A 128 -18.75 23.87 23.12
CA ASN A 128 -20.15 23.59 23.45
C ASN A 128 -20.46 23.66 24.95
N ALA A 129 -19.48 23.40 25.81
CA ALA A 129 -19.64 23.50 27.27
C ALA A 129 -19.65 24.94 27.78
N LYS A 130 -19.28 25.94 26.98
CA LYS A 130 -19.33 27.36 27.36
C LYS A 130 -20.76 27.89 27.25
N GLU A 131 -21.50 27.85 28.35
CA GLU A 131 -22.85 28.41 28.42
C GLU A 131 -22.84 29.92 28.08
N GLY A 132 -23.54 30.31 27.01
CA GLY A 132 -23.73 31.72 26.60
C GLY A 132 -22.60 32.39 25.80
N ASN A 133 -21.37 31.86 25.83
CA ASN A 133 -20.20 32.41 25.11
C ASN A 133 -19.57 31.42 24.11
N ALA A 134 -20.35 30.44 23.65
CA ALA A 134 -19.89 29.48 22.65
C ALA A 134 -19.67 30.16 21.29
N ASP A 135 -18.48 29.99 20.71
CA ASP A 135 -18.19 30.45 19.36
C ASP A 135 -18.83 29.48 18.34
N LYS A 136 -20.07 29.79 17.94
CA LYS A 136 -20.85 28.99 17.00
C LYS A 136 -20.20 28.84 15.63
N GLU A 137 -19.41 29.82 15.21
CA GLU A 137 -18.69 29.77 13.93
C GLU A 137 -17.50 28.81 14.02
N LEU A 138 -16.73 28.85 15.13
CA LEU A 138 -15.67 27.88 15.36
C LEU A 138 -16.20 26.45 15.45
N ILE A 139 -17.33 26.24 16.14
CA ILE A 139 -17.99 24.93 16.22
C ILE A 139 -18.35 24.43 14.81
N HIS A 140 -18.96 25.29 13.98
CA HIS A 140 -19.25 24.95 12.59
C HIS A 140 -17.96 24.62 11.81
N ASP A 141 -16.89 25.39 11.95
CA ASP A 141 -15.63 25.14 11.24
C ASP A 141 -14.99 23.80 11.64
N LEU A 142 -15.06 23.46 12.93
CA LEU A 142 -14.62 22.16 13.47
C LEU A 142 -15.48 21.01 12.96
N ASP A 143 -16.80 21.20 12.86
CA ASP A 143 -17.70 20.18 12.30
C ASP A 143 -17.41 19.92 10.81
N VAL A 144 -17.06 20.96 10.04
CA VAL A 144 -16.61 20.79 8.65
C VAL A 144 -15.28 20.02 8.57
N ALA A 145 -14.35 20.27 9.49
CA ALA A 145 -13.08 19.55 9.58
C ALA A 145 -13.26 18.08 9.94
N LEU A 146 -14.09 17.78 10.95
CA LEU A 146 -14.42 16.40 11.33
C LEU A 146 -15.16 15.68 10.21
N LYS A 147 -16.08 16.36 9.52
CA LYS A 147 -16.81 15.78 8.39
C LYS A 147 -15.89 15.41 7.23
N TYR A 148 -14.92 16.28 6.92
CA TYR A 148 -13.89 15.99 5.92
C TYR A 148 -13.13 14.70 6.26
N ILE A 149 -12.69 14.57 7.52
CA ILE A 149 -11.93 13.39 7.98
C ILE A 149 -12.78 12.13 7.90
N GLU A 150 -14.05 12.20 8.32
CA GLU A 150 -14.99 11.09 8.20
C GLU A 150 -15.15 10.65 6.73
N GLU A 151 -15.41 11.59 5.81
CA GLU A 151 -15.61 11.28 4.38
C GLU A 151 -14.37 10.70 3.70
N ASP A 152 -13.20 11.36 3.85
CA ASP A 152 -11.99 11.00 3.11
C ASP A 152 -11.22 9.84 3.74
N TYR A 153 -11.32 9.63 5.06
CA TYR A 153 -10.61 8.56 5.78
C TYR A 153 -11.51 7.43 6.30
N THR A 154 -12.82 7.40 5.97
CA THR A 154 -13.70 6.24 6.28
C THR A 154 -13.02 4.88 6.04
N PRO A 155 -12.41 4.59 4.87
CA PRO A 155 -11.77 3.29 4.64
C PRO A 155 -10.60 3.04 5.59
N THR A 156 -9.75 4.05 5.81
CA THR A 156 -8.61 3.97 6.74
C THR A 156 -9.04 3.77 8.18
N ILE A 157 -10.09 4.47 8.64
CA ILE A 157 -10.63 4.34 9.99
C ILE A 157 -11.17 2.93 10.20
N LYS A 158 -11.95 2.40 9.25
CA LYS A 158 -12.48 1.04 9.32
C LYS A 158 -11.37 -0.01 9.35
N GLU A 159 -10.32 0.18 8.56
CA GLU A 159 -9.15 -0.72 8.55
C GLU A 159 -8.41 -0.66 9.89
N LEU A 160 -8.16 0.56 10.40
CA LEU A 160 -7.50 0.77 11.69
C LEU A 160 -8.29 0.14 12.84
N GLU A 161 -9.60 0.39 12.90
CA GLU A 161 -10.49 -0.23 13.89
C GLU A 161 -10.46 -1.75 13.78
N ALA A 162 -10.57 -2.32 12.57
CA ALA A 162 -10.54 -3.76 12.37
C ALA A 162 -9.21 -4.43 12.79
N LEU A 163 -8.10 -3.69 12.78
CA LEU A 163 -6.78 -4.17 13.18
C LEU A 163 -6.50 -3.98 14.67
N LEU A 164 -6.95 -2.86 15.25
CA LEU A 164 -6.75 -2.53 16.67
C LEU A 164 -7.73 -3.27 17.59
N TRP A 165 -8.96 -3.57 17.14
CA TRP A 165 -9.95 -4.29 17.96
C TRP A 165 -9.70 -5.80 18.05
N LYS A 166 -8.76 -6.33 17.26
CA LYS A 166 -8.29 -7.71 17.39
C LYS A 166 -7.43 -7.84 18.63
N VAL A 167 -7.47 -9.03 19.25
CA VAL A 167 -6.57 -9.37 20.36
C VAL A 167 -5.71 -10.56 19.90
N PRO A 168 -4.39 -10.40 19.76
CA PRO A 168 -3.62 -9.17 19.98
C PRO A 168 -3.89 -8.09 18.92
N ALA A 169 -3.76 -6.83 19.31
CA ALA A 169 -3.86 -5.71 18.37
C ALA A 169 -2.71 -5.79 17.35
N SER A 170 -3.00 -5.48 16.10
CA SER A 170 -2.03 -5.51 15.01
C SER A 170 -2.08 -4.22 14.21
N ILE A 171 -1.04 -3.92 13.42
CA ILE A 171 -1.04 -2.79 12.48
C ILE A 171 -0.19 -3.13 11.26
N THR A 172 -0.56 -2.58 10.10
CA THR A 172 0.23 -2.69 8.87
C THR A 172 1.26 -1.57 8.79
N PHE A 173 2.34 -1.80 8.03
CA PHE A 173 3.39 -0.80 7.84
C PHE A 173 2.86 0.51 7.22
N ASP A 174 1.90 0.41 6.29
CA ASP A 174 1.25 1.56 5.64
C ASP A 174 0.40 2.41 6.58
N LEU A 175 -0.11 1.80 7.67
CA LEU A 175 -0.89 2.49 8.70
C LEU A 175 -0.04 2.91 9.90
N LEU A 176 1.24 2.59 9.93
CA LEU A 176 2.13 2.87 11.06
C LEU A 176 2.12 4.36 11.47
N TRP A 177 1.95 5.26 10.49
CA TRP A 177 1.87 6.71 10.72
C TRP A 177 0.71 7.12 11.64
N THR A 178 -0.34 6.32 11.79
CA THR A 178 -1.48 6.63 12.67
C THR A 178 -1.15 6.51 14.15
N LEU A 179 -0.05 5.84 14.50
CA LEU A 179 0.41 5.69 15.89
C LEU A 179 1.29 6.87 16.36
N PHE A 180 1.91 7.58 15.42
CA PHE A 180 2.89 8.63 15.71
C PHE A 180 2.29 10.03 15.56
N CYS A 181 1.39 10.38 16.48
CA CYS A 181 0.83 11.73 16.57
C CYS A 181 1.91 12.75 16.97
N PRO A 182 2.06 13.89 16.28
CA PRO A 182 2.99 14.94 16.74
C PRO A 182 2.62 15.41 18.15
N GLY A 183 3.64 15.59 18.98
CA GLY A 183 3.50 15.92 20.41
C GLY A 183 3.39 14.70 21.33
N SER A 184 3.20 13.49 20.80
CA SER A 184 3.17 12.28 21.63
C SER A 184 4.55 11.95 22.19
N LEU A 185 4.59 11.38 23.39
CA LEU A 185 5.81 10.85 23.98
C LEU A 185 6.09 9.46 23.42
N LEU A 186 7.32 9.24 22.95
CA LEU A 186 7.83 7.95 22.51
C LEU A 186 8.88 7.48 23.50
N TYR A 187 8.70 6.26 23.97
CA TYR A 187 9.76 5.54 24.65
C TYR A 187 10.64 4.87 23.60
N ALA A 188 11.92 5.21 23.61
CA ALA A 188 12.94 4.63 22.74
C ALA A 188 14.11 4.14 23.59
N TYR A 189 14.79 3.10 23.12
CA TYR A 189 16.04 2.65 23.71
C TYR A 189 17.17 3.01 22.75
N ASP A 190 18.19 3.70 23.26
CA ASP A 190 19.39 3.96 22.48
C ASP A 190 20.39 2.82 22.66
N GLU A 191 20.67 2.10 21.57
CA GLU A 191 21.60 0.97 21.59
C GLU A 191 23.06 1.42 21.81
N TYR A 192 23.42 2.67 21.48
CA TYR A 192 24.80 3.15 21.62
C TYR A 192 25.12 3.60 23.04
N THR A 193 24.18 4.27 23.70
CA THR A 193 24.36 4.75 25.07
C THR A 193 23.80 3.78 26.10
N GLU A 194 23.09 2.74 25.65
CA GLU A 194 22.37 1.76 26.49
C GLU A 194 21.39 2.43 27.46
N GLN A 195 20.77 3.53 27.03
CA GLN A 195 19.87 4.34 27.85
C GLN A 195 18.46 4.37 27.30
N GLU A 196 17.51 4.47 28.22
CA GLU A 196 16.12 4.76 27.92
C GLU A 196 15.98 6.25 27.59
N LEU A 197 15.35 6.55 26.45
CA LEU A 197 15.08 7.89 25.98
C LEU A 197 13.58 8.12 25.90
N ILE A 198 13.16 9.26 26.42
CA ILE A 198 11.83 9.80 26.16
C ILE A 198 11.98 10.84 25.06
N LEU A 199 11.32 10.60 23.93
CA LEU A 199 11.32 11.48 22.77
C LEU A 199 9.94 12.14 22.65
N LYS A 200 9.87 13.38 22.19
CA LYS A 200 8.60 14.05 21.83
C LYS A 200 8.45 14.04 20.32
N THR A 201 7.49 13.29 19.78
CA THR A 201 7.29 13.14 18.33
C THR A 201 7.10 14.50 17.68
N ARG A 202 7.86 14.76 16.62
CA ARG A 202 7.70 15.94 15.77
C ARG A 202 6.96 15.59 14.49
N SER A 203 7.36 14.53 13.79
CA SER A 203 6.83 14.21 12.47
C SER A 203 7.07 12.76 12.09
N PHE A 204 6.15 12.21 11.28
CA PHE A 204 6.28 10.89 10.67
C PHE A 204 6.32 11.02 9.15
N ARG A 205 7.26 10.36 8.49
CA ARG A 205 7.36 10.30 7.02
C ARG A 205 7.66 8.90 6.54
N LEU A 206 6.98 8.46 5.47
CA LEU A 206 7.43 7.31 4.70
C LEU A 206 8.44 7.80 3.67
N ARG A 207 9.61 7.17 3.64
CA ARG A 207 10.68 7.44 2.68
C ARG A 207 11.03 6.15 1.95
N THR A 208 11.58 6.32 0.76
CA THR A 208 12.09 5.22 -0.05
C THR A 208 13.58 5.45 -0.27
N ARG A 209 14.39 4.42 -0.03
CA ARG A 209 15.83 4.42 -0.27
C ARG A 209 16.11 3.57 -1.50
N SER A 210 16.78 4.12 -2.51
CA SER A 210 17.35 3.33 -3.59
C SER A 210 18.69 2.75 -3.11
N ASN A 211 18.84 1.42 -3.16
CA ASN A 211 20.06 0.75 -2.69
C ASN A 211 21.24 0.80 -3.67
N THR A 212 21.10 1.44 -4.84
CA THR A 212 22.18 1.59 -5.83
C THR A 212 22.74 3.01 -5.81
N PRO A 213 23.98 3.23 -5.33
CA PRO A 213 24.64 4.53 -5.45
C PRO A 213 25.02 4.78 -6.92
N GLY A 214 24.45 5.80 -7.54
CA GLY A 214 24.97 6.39 -8.79
C GLY A 214 24.46 5.80 -10.11
N ASP A 215 23.55 4.84 -10.12
CA ASP A 215 22.98 4.32 -11.37
C ASP A 215 21.56 4.87 -11.59
N ASN A 216 21.44 5.87 -12.47
CA ASN A 216 20.14 6.41 -12.92
C ASN A 216 19.51 5.53 -14.02
N GLY A 217 20.04 4.32 -14.25
CA GLY A 217 19.53 3.37 -15.23
C GLY A 217 18.14 2.81 -14.87
N PRO A 218 17.40 2.28 -15.87
CA PRO A 218 16.05 1.74 -15.69
C PRO A 218 15.96 0.50 -14.78
N TYR A 219 17.11 -0.05 -14.35
CA TYR A 219 17.22 -1.20 -13.44
C TYR A 219 17.38 -0.82 -11.96
N ALA A 220 17.66 0.45 -11.63
CA ALA A 220 17.80 0.92 -10.25
C ALA A 220 16.46 0.91 -9.46
N ALA A 221 15.33 0.82 -10.16
CA ALA A 221 13.99 0.76 -9.58
C ALA A 221 13.65 -0.60 -8.94
N GLN A 222 14.50 -1.62 -9.07
CA GLN A 222 14.22 -2.97 -8.55
C GLN A 222 14.68 -3.19 -7.11
N ASN A 223 15.42 -2.26 -6.51
CA ASN A 223 16.00 -2.40 -5.17
C ASN A 223 15.74 -1.14 -4.34
N THR A 224 14.46 -0.83 -4.15
CA THR A 224 14.00 0.32 -3.36
C THR A 224 13.35 -0.14 -2.07
N SER A 225 14.03 0.00 -0.93
CA SER A 225 13.46 -0.31 0.38
C SER A 225 12.71 0.91 0.92
N GLN A 226 11.53 0.71 1.49
CA GLN A 226 10.81 1.79 2.19
C GLN A 226 11.13 1.76 3.68
N TYR A 227 11.13 2.93 4.31
CA TYR A 227 11.28 3.06 5.74
C TYR A 227 10.44 4.21 6.28
N ALA A 228 9.95 4.04 7.50
CA ALA A 228 9.32 5.09 8.27
C ALA A 228 10.40 5.88 9.01
N ALA A 229 10.44 7.19 8.79
CA ALA A 229 11.28 8.14 9.50
C ALA A 229 10.42 8.90 10.51
N ILE A 230 10.75 8.74 11.79
CA ILE A 230 10.12 9.41 12.92
C ILE A 230 11.10 10.46 13.43
N GLU A 231 10.78 11.72 13.20
CA GLU A 231 11.53 12.82 13.81
C GLU A 231 10.93 13.13 15.16
N ALA A 232 11.78 13.31 16.16
CA ALA A 232 11.37 13.65 17.51
C ALA A 232 12.39 14.58 18.16
N PHE A 233 11.92 15.35 19.13
CA PHE A 233 12.79 16.11 20.02
C PHE A 233 13.31 15.20 21.12
N ALA A 234 14.60 15.28 21.38
CA ALA A 234 15.27 14.62 22.48
C ALA A 234 15.99 15.66 23.34
N VAL A 235 16.08 15.37 24.64
CA VAL A 235 17.00 16.07 25.53
C VAL A 235 18.24 15.20 25.63
N THR A 236 19.40 15.76 25.28
CA THR A 236 20.67 15.03 25.30
C THR A 236 21.73 15.84 26.03
N ASP A 237 22.63 15.12 26.70
CA ASP A 237 23.87 15.66 27.27
C ASP A 237 25.04 14.90 26.65
N ASP A 238 25.86 15.58 25.86
CA ASP A 238 27.07 15.01 25.27
C ASP A 238 28.32 15.22 26.14
N GLY A 239 28.13 15.65 27.40
CA GLY A 239 29.19 15.97 28.36
C GLY A 239 29.85 17.32 28.13
N LYS A 240 29.42 18.07 27.10
CA LYS A 240 29.86 19.46 26.82
C LYS A 240 28.68 20.41 26.77
N THR A 241 27.54 19.94 26.28
CA THR A 241 26.33 20.71 26.05
C THR A 241 25.10 19.89 26.40
N PHE A 242 24.34 20.38 27.37
CA PHE A 242 23.00 19.92 27.67
C PHE A 242 21.99 20.74 26.87
N GLY A 243 21.13 20.09 26.08
CA GLY A 243 20.14 20.82 25.29
C GLY A 243 19.15 19.96 24.52
N PHE A 244 18.26 20.65 23.81
CA PHE A 244 17.31 20.04 22.88
C PHE A 244 18.00 19.74 21.55
N CYS A 245 17.90 18.50 21.09
CA CYS A 245 18.26 18.14 19.74
C CYS A 245 17.07 17.50 19.02
N THR A 246 17.12 17.49 17.68
CA THR A 246 16.19 16.73 16.87
C THR A 246 16.87 15.42 16.49
N VAL A 247 16.22 14.30 16.81
CA VAL A 247 16.67 12.96 16.45
C VAL A 247 15.70 12.36 15.43
N GLU A 248 16.23 11.55 14.51
CA GLU A 248 15.43 10.79 13.56
C GLU A 248 15.58 9.29 13.88
N ARG A 249 14.46 8.59 14.10
CA ARG A 249 14.42 7.14 14.30
C ARG A 249 13.78 6.48 13.08
N HIS A 250 14.36 5.37 12.64
CA HIS A 250 13.91 4.68 11.44
C HIS A 250 13.30 3.32 11.78
N ILE A 251 12.14 3.04 11.19
CA ILE A 251 11.52 1.71 11.19
C ILE A 251 11.53 1.24 9.73
N GLN A 252 12.36 0.25 9.43
CA GLN A 252 12.47 -0.30 8.07
C GLN A 252 11.20 -1.08 7.73
N GLN A 253 10.72 -0.95 6.50
CA GLN A 253 9.76 -1.91 5.97
C GLN A 253 10.49 -3.24 5.86
N PHE A 254 9.89 -4.28 6.42
CA PHE A 254 10.43 -5.62 6.29
C PHE A 254 9.76 -6.32 5.11
N ASP A 255 10.55 -6.64 4.08
CA ASP A 255 10.16 -7.54 3.00
C ASP A 255 11.04 -8.81 3.10
N ALA A 256 10.40 -9.97 3.22
CA ALA A 256 11.08 -11.25 3.29
C ALA A 256 11.90 -11.52 2.01
N GLY A 257 11.52 -10.93 0.87
CA GLY A 257 12.23 -11.05 -0.39
C GLY A 257 13.61 -10.38 -0.41
N GLU A 258 13.82 -9.30 0.36
CA GLU A 258 15.08 -8.54 0.34
C GLU A 258 16.22 -9.21 1.13
N LEU A 259 15.89 -10.07 2.09
CA LEU A 259 16.87 -10.76 2.94
C LEU A 259 17.77 -11.73 2.18
N GLY A 260 17.32 -12.22 1.01
CA GLY A 260 18.10 -13.12 0.16
C GLY A 260 19.07 -12.40 -0.80
N ILE A 261 18.89 -11.09 -1.02
CA ILE A 261 19.51 -10.35 -2.13
C ILE A 261 20.74 -9.53 -1.68
N SER A 262 20.74 -9.04 -0.44
CA SER A 262 21.76 -8.10 0.06
C SER A 262 23.01 -8.75 0.66
N GLY A 263 23.17 -10.07 0.51
CA GLY A 263 24.30 -10.84 1.04
C GLY A 263 24.13 -11.30 2.50
N PRO A 264 24.87 -12.34 2.94
CA PRO A 264 24.61 -13.04 4.20
C PRO A 264 24.76 -12.19 5.46
N ASP A 265 25.76 -11.30 5.52
CA ASP A 265 26.04 -10.49 6.72
C ASP A 265 24.95 -9.43 6.99
N SER A 266 24.41 -8.82 5.93
CA SER A 266 23.36 -7.82 6.05
C SER A 266 21.99 -8.47 6.37
N GLY A 267 21.71 -9.62 5.77
CA GLY A 267 20.52 -10.43 6.03
C GLY A 267 20.48 -10.98 7.46
N GLU A 268 21.63 -11.42 8.00
CA GLU A 268 21.76 -11.90 9.38
C GLU A 268 21.42 -10.82 10.40
N ALA A 269 22.07 -9.66 10.30
CA ALA A 269 21.88 -8.56 11.24
C ALA A 269 20.43 -8.08 11.25
N ASN A 270 19.81 -7.97 10.08
CA ASN A 270 18.43 -7.51 9.96
C ASN A 270 17.43 -8.53 10.51
N LEU A 271 17.58 -9.81 10.16
CA LEU A 271 16.74 -10.88 10.70
C LEU A 271 16.84 -10.98 12.22
N LYS A 272 18.06 -10.93 12.77
CA LYS A 272 18.29 -10.98 14.21
C LYS A 272 17.61 -9.81 14.91
N ARG A 273 17.78 -8.58 14.40
CA ARG A 273 17.13 -7.37 14.92
C ARG A 273 15.60 -7.51 14.92
N VAL A 274 15.00 -8.01 13.84
CA VAL A 274 13.54 -8.18 13.73
C VAL A 274 13.03 -9.20 14.74
N LEU A 275 13.71 -10.34 14.88
CA LEU A 275 13.34 -11.36 15.86
C LEU A 275 13.48 -10.82 17.29
N GLU A 276 14.56 -10.10 17.62
CA GLU A 276 14.74 -9.47 18.93
C GLU A 276 13.65 -8.44 19.24
N LEU A 277 13.30 -7.57 18.27
CA LEU A 277 12.20 -6.61 18.41
C LEU A 277 10.87 -7.32 18.62
N ALA A 278 10.59 -8.37 17.86
CA ALA A 278 9.36 -9.13 18.00
C ALA A 278 9.26 -9.82 19.36
N GLN A 279 10.37 -10.34 19.88
CA GLN A 279 10.44 -10.92 21.22
C GLN A 279 10.15 -9.85 22.29
N ARG A 280 10.79 -8.67 22.20
CA ARG A 280 10.55 -7.55 23.13
C ARG A 280 9.10 -7.10 23.11
N TRP A 281 8.49 -7.06 21.93
CA TRP A 281 7.10 -6.62 21.74
C TRP A 281 6.06 -7.72 21.97
N LYS A 282 6.49 -8.96 22.25
CA LYS A 282 5.63 -10.15 22.30
C LYS A 282 4.76 -10.28 21.03
N ALA A 283 5.32 -9.87 19.89
CA ALA A 283 4.64 -9.87 18.60
C ALA A 283 4.75 -11.24 17.93
N VAL A 284 3.75 -11.57 17.10
CA VAL A 284 3.80 -12.74 16.21
C VAL A 284 4.51 -12.35 14.92
N VAL A 285 5.55 -13.08 14.54
CA VAL A 285 6.29 -12.86 13.29
C VAL A 285 5.72 -13.75 12.21
N LEU A 286 5.44 -13.18 11.03
CA LEU A 286 5.07 -13.91 9.81
C LEU A 286 6.16 -13.71 8.76
N LEU A 287 6.80 -14.79 8.33
CA LEU A 287 7.65 -14.79 7.14
C LEU A 287 6.87 -15.44 6.00
N ASP A 288 6.47 -14.61 5.04
CA ASP A 288 5.78 -15.06 3.84
C ASP A 288 6.79 -15.48 2.77
N GLU A 289 6.47 -16.54 2.02
CA GLU A 289 7.31 -17.11 0.96
C GLU A 289 8.76 -17.38 1.40
N ALA A 290 8.93 -18.00 2.58
CA ALA A 290 10.22 -18.29 3.20
C ALA A 290 11.05 -19.37 2.46
N ASP A 291 10.77 -19.63 1.19
CA ASP A 291 11.39 -20.67 0.35
C ASP A 291 12.92 -20.51 0.30
N VAL A 292 13.42 -19.28 0.26
CA VAL A 292 14.87 -18.99 0.24
C VAL A 292 15.56 -19.42 1.53
N PHE A 293 14.88 -19.27 2.67
CA PHE A 293 15.39 -19.61 4.00
C PHE A 293 15.26 -21.09 4.34
N LEU A 294 14.23 -21.73 3.78
CA LEU A 294 13.93 -23.12 4.03
C LEU A 294 14.65 -24.06 3.04
N ALA A 295 15.16 -23.54 1.92
CA ALA A 295 15.78 -24.35 0.88
C ALA A 295 16.94 -25.23 1.38
N ARG A 296 17.03 -26.46 0.86
CA ARG A 296 18.14 -27.40 1.09
C ARG A 296 19.48 -26.75 0.77
N ARG A 297 20.45 -26.98 1.65
CA ARG A 297 21.84 -26.59 1.40
C ARG A 297 22.40 -27.34 0.18
N ASN A 298 23.06 -26.62 -0.73
CA ASN A 298 23.67 -27.22 -1.93
C ASN A 298 25.12 -26.75 -2.11
N ASN A 299 25.99 -27.57 -2.72
CA ASN A 299 27.42 -27.25 -2.81
C ASN A 299 27.75 -26.08 -3.77
N LEU A 300 26.76 -25.59 -4.52
CA LEU A 300 26.93 -24.58 -5.57
C LEU A 300 26.69 -23.15 -5.08
N ASN A 301 25.97 -22.94 -3.97
CA ASN A 301 25.60 -21.61 -3.51
C ASN A 301 25.95 -21.38 -2.03
N VAL A 302 27.18 -20.97 -1.79
CA VAL A 302 27.75 -20.69 -0.45
C VAL A 302 26.96 -19.60 0.28
N ALA A 303 26.56 -18.52 -0.41
CA ALA A 303 25.82 -17.42 0.18
C ALA A 303 24.42 -17.85 0.69
N ARG A 304 23.70 -18.65 -0.10
CA ARG A 304 22.40 -19.20 0.32
C ARG A 304 22.54 -20.15 1.50
N ASN A 305 23.55 -21.01 1.50
CA ASN A 305 23.78 -21.94 2.60
C ASN A 305 24.12 -21.23 3.92
N ALA A 306 24.85 -20.11 3.83
CA ALA A 306 25.12 -19.26 4.99
C ALA A 306 23.81 -18.73 5.58
N LEU A 307 22.93 -18.15 4.75
CA LEU A 307 21.61 -17.66 5.18
C LEU A 307 20.74 -18.74 5.82
N VAL A 308 20.66 -19.94 5.23
CA VAL A 308 19.92 -21.08 5.81
C VAL A 308 20.49 -21.47 7.18
N SER A 309 21.82 -21.47 7.32
CA SER A 309 22.50 -21.83 8.57
C SER A 309 22.30 -20.77 9.67
N ILE A 310 22.34 -19.49 9.30
CA ILE A 310 22.03 -18.36 10.18
C ILE A 310 20.56 -18.45 10.64
N PHE A 311 19.64 -18.71 9.71
CA PHE A 311 18.22 -18.84 10.01
C PHE A 311 17.95 -19.99 10.99
N LEU A 312 18.52 -21.18 10.75
CA LEU A 312 18.43 -22.33 11.67
C LEU A 312 18.92 -22.02 13.09
N ARG A 313 20.03 -21.27 13.21
CA ARG A 313 20.55 -20.84 14.50
C ARG A 313 19.58 -19.88 15.19
N ASN A 314 19.06 -18.89 14.48
CA ASN A 314 18.12 -17.93 15.05
C ASN A 314 16.81 -18.58 15.50
N LEU A 315 16.31 -19.59 14.77
CA LEU A 315 15.13 -20.36 15.18
C LEU A 315 15.31 -21.11 16.50
N GLU A 316 16.54 -21.53 16.81
CA GLU A 316 16.83 -22.32 18.03
C GLU A 316 16.71 -21.48 19.30
N TYR A 317 17.07 -20.20 19.24
CA TYR A 317 17.06 -19.29 20.38
C TYR A 317 15.87 -18.33 20.40
N TYR A 318 15.04 -18.33 19.35
CA TYR A 318 13.93 -17.39 19.26
C TYR A 318 12.82 -17.72 20.26
N GLN A 319 12.56 -16.80 21.17
CA GLN A 319 11.49 -16.92 22.17
C GLN A 319 10.26 -16.09 21.73
N GLY A 320 9.48 -16.62 20.80
CA GLY A 320 8.27 -15.98 20.30
C GLY A 320 7.46 -16.89 19.38
N ILE A 321 6.37 -16.36 18.81
CA ILE A 321 5.55 -17.09 17.83
C ILE A 321 6.00 -16.69 16.43
N LEU A 322 6.52 -17.66 15.68
CA LEU A 322 6.93 -17.50 14.29
C LEU A 322 6.05 -18.35 13.37
N ILE A 323 5.46 -17.72 12.37
CA ILE A 323 4.68 -18.36 11.31
C ILE A 323 5.47 -18.26 10.02
N LEU A 324 5.66 -19.39 9.34
CA LEU A 324 6.35 -19.47 8.06
C LEU A 324 5.37 -19.98 7.00
N THR A 325 5.35 -19.34 5.83
CA THR A 325 4.67 -19.87 4.65
C THR A 325 5.71 -20.33 3.63
N THR A 326 5.44 -21.43 2.93
CA THR A 326 6.31 -21.95 1.88
C THR A 326 5.49 -22.68 0.83
N ASN A 327 5.88 -22.52 -0.43
CA ASN A 327 5.32 -23.27 -1.54
C ASN A 327 6.17 -24.52 -1.88
N LEU A 328 7.37 -24.63 -1.31
CA LEU A 328 8.41 -25.59 -1.70
C LEU A 328 8.85 -26.51 -0.55
N ILE A 329 7.89 -27.11 0.16
CA ILE A 329 8.18 -28.00 1.30
C ILE A 329 9.11 -29.18 0.94
N THR A 330 9.06 -29.70 -0.30
CA THR A 330 9.92 -30.81 -0.76
C THR A 330 11.39 -30.41 -0.89
N GLN A 331 11.65 -29.13 -1.07
CA GLN A 331 12.99 -28.56 -1.15
C GLN A 331 13.47 -28.04 0.20
N CYS A 332 12.72 -28.29 1.28
CA CYS A 332 13.09 -27.86 2.62
C CYS A 332 14.31 -28.63 3.16
N ASP A 333 15.18 -27.95 3.90
CA ASP A 333 16.29 -28.55 4.63
C ASP A 333 15.74 -29.40 5.79
N PRO A 334 16.09 -30.69 5.89
CA PRO A 334 15.58 -31.57 6.95
C PRO A 334 15.86 -31.05 8.38
N ALA A 335 16.86 -30.19 8.57
CA ALA A 335 17.17 -29.61 9.87
C ALA A 335 16.02 -28.75 10.46
N PHE A 336 15.11 -28.26 9.61
CA PHE A 336 13.92 -27.52 10.06
C PHE A 336 12.87 -28.42 10.73
N GLU A 337 12.82 -29.72 10.42
CA GLU A 337 11.85 -30.64 11.02
C GLU A 337 11.95 -30.69 12.55
N SER A 338 13.18 -30.60 13.07
CA SER A 338 13.45 -30.56 14.52
C SER A 338 13.13 -29.23 15.20
N ARG A 339 12.89 -28.16 14.44
CA ARG A 339 12.70 -26.76 14.93
C ARG A 339 11.29 -26.23 14.69
N ILE A 340 10.49 -26.92 13.87
CA ILE A 340 9.10 -26.57 13.57
C ILE A 340 8.18 -27.40 14.46
N HIS A 341 7.48 -26.73 15.38
CA HIS A 341 6.55 -27.37 16.31
C HIS A 341 5.27 -27.89 15.63
N PHE A 342 4.75 -27.14 14.65
CA PHE A 342 3.50 -27.46 13.95
C PHE A 342 3.64 -27.20 12.47
N THR A 343 3.11 -28.12 11.66
CA THR A 343 3.04 -27.97 10.20
C THR A 343 1.59 -28.07 9.76
N ILE A 344 1.09 -27.02 9.11
CA ILE A 344 -0.26 -27.01 8.52
C ILE A 344 -0.10 -27.19 7.01
N CYS A 345 -0.54 -28.35 6.50
CA CYS A 345 -0.55 -28.64 5.08
C CYS A 345 -1.88 -28.21 4.46
N TYR A 346 -1.82 -27.41 3.39
CA TYR A 346 -2.99 -27.06 2.58
C TYR A 346 -3.07 -27.95 1.34
N PRO A 347 -3.88 -29.02 1.37
CA PRO A 347 -3.99 -29.91 0.22
C PRO A 347 -4.70 -29.24 -0.96
N SER A 348 -4.58 -29.84 -2.14
CA SER A 348 -5.35 -29.44 -3.31
C SER A 348 -6.86 -29.45 -3.02
N LEU A 349 -7.56 -28.42 -3.49
CA LEU A 349 -8.98 -28.25 -3.24
C LEU A 349 -9.79 -29.44 -3.76
N SER A 350 -10.64 -30.04 -2.92
CA SER A 350 -11.60 -31.07 -3.36
C SER A 350 -12.66 -30.48 -4.30
N MET A 351 -13.33 -31.32 -5.09
CA MET A 351 -14.41 -30.86 -5.97
C MET A 351 -15.51 -30.10 -5.19
N GLU A 352 -15.84 -30.56 -3.99
CA GLU A 352 -16.83 -29.91 -3.12
C GLU A 352 -16.39 -28.52 -2.65
N LEU A 353 -15.11 -28.39 -2.25
CA LEU A 353 -14.53 -27.11 -1.86
C LEU A 353 -14.44 -26.16 -3.05
N ARG A 354 -14.02 -26.64 -4.23
CA ARG A 354 -14.02 -25.85 -5.47
C ARG A 354 -15.42 -25.36 -5.81
N LEU A 355 -16.43 -26.21 -5.66
CA LEU A 355 -17.83 -25.83 -5.91
C LEU A 355 -18.29 -24.72 -4.95
N LYS A 356 -17.95 -24.81 -3.65
CA LYS A 356 -18.23 -23.74 -2.67
C LYS A 356 -17.53 -22.43 -3.05
N ILE A 357 -16.26 -22.50 -3.46
CA ILE A 357 -15.45 -21.34 -3.85
C ILE A 357 -16.03 -20.68 -5.12
N TRP A 358 -16.35 -21.46 -6.14
CA TRP A 358 -17.00 -20.97 -7.37
C TRP A 358 -18.33 -20.28 -7.06
N LYS A 359 -19.19 -20.91 -6.23
CA LYS A 359 -20.45 -20.30 -5.79
C LYS A 359 -20.23 -18.95 -5.11
N ASN A 360 -19.25 -18.87 -4.20
CA ASN A 360 -18.95 -17.65 -3.47
C ASN A 360 -18.44 -16.54 -4.40
N PHE A 361 -17.52 -16.83 -5.31
CA PHE A 361 -17.02 -15.79 -6.23
C PHE A 361 -18.06 -15.34 -7.26
N ILE A 362 -18.87 -16.27 -7.79
CA ILE A 362 -19.94 -15.94 -8.74
C ILE A 362 -21.07 -15.14 -8.06
N SER A 363 -21.39 -15.41 -6.79
CA SER A 363 -22.44 -14.67 -6.08
C SER A 363 -22.12 -13.18 -5.88
N HIS A 364 -20.83 -12.80 -5.96
CA HIS A 364 -20.35 -11.43 -5.84
C HIS A 364 -20.11 -10.75 -7.20
N THR A 365 -20.53 -11.38 -8.31
CA THR A 365 -20.31 -10.89 -9.68
C THR A 365 -21.61 -10.40 -10.33
N SER A 366 -21.52 -9.33 -11.12
CA SER A 366 -22.59 -8.87 -12.02
C SER A 366 -22.82 -9.89 -13.15
N GLY A 367 -23.91 -10.65 -13.08
CA GLY A 367 -24.21 -11.77 -14.00
C GLY A 367 -24.69 -13.06 -13.33
N LYS A 368 -25.03 -13.03 -12.03
CA LYS A 368 -25.50 -14.18 -11.24
C LYS A 368 -26.68 -14.94 -11.89
N ASP A 369 -27.50 -14.28 -12.68
CA ASP A 369 -28.70 -14.87 -13.30
C ASP A 369 -28.40 -15.67 -14.57
N THR A 370 -27.22 -15.51 -15.17
CA THR A 370 -26.85 -16.15 -16.44
C THR A 370 -26.13 -17.49 -16.22
N ILE A 371 -25.56 -17.73 -15.03
CA ILE A 371 -24.79 -18.95 -14.72
C ILE A 371 -25.62 -19.88 -13.84
N THR A 372 -25.98 -21.05 -14.36
CA THR A 372 -26.81 -21.99 -13.60
C THR A 372 -25.99 -22.79 -12.57
N PRO A 373 -26.62 -23.33 -11.51
CA PRO A 373 -25.95 -24.23 -10.57
C PRO A 373 -25.35 -25.48 -11.23
N ARG A 374 -25.87 -25.90 -12.39
CA ARG A 374 -25.33 -27.01 -13.19
C ARG A 374 -24.00 -26.63 -13.83
N ASP A 375 -23.89 -25.40 -14.34
CA ASP A 375 -22.66 -24.86 -14.93
C ASP A 375 -21.56 -24.75 -13.87
N ILE A 376 -21.90 -24.27 -12.67
CA ILE A 376 -20.95 -24.20 -11.54
C ILE A 376 -20.42 -25.60 -11.17
N LYS A 377 -21.29 -26.61 -11.18
CA LYS A 377 -20.88 -28.01 -10.93
C LYS A 377 -19.97 -28.54 -12.04
N ALA A 378 -20.18 -28.13 -13.29
CA ALA A 378 -19.31 -28.48 -14.41
C ALA A 378 -17.94 -27.80 -14.30
N LEU A 379 -17.90 -26.51 -13.95
CA LEU A 379 -16.67 -25.75 -13.73
C LEU A 379 -15.84 -26.32 -12.56
N ALA A 380 -16.49 -26.74 -11.48
CA ALA A 380 -15.82 -27.32 -10.31
C ALA A 380 -15.14 -28.70 -10.58
N LYS A 381 -15.48 -29.38 -11.69
CA LYS A 381 -14.82 -30.63 -12.08
C LYS A 381 -13.36 -30.40 -12.48
N VAL A 382 -13.04 -29.23 -13.04
CA VAL A 382 -11.67 -28.91 -13.45
C VAL A 382 -10.80 -28.71 -12.20
N PRO A 383 -9.65 -29.39 -12.08
CA PRO A 383 -8.75 -29.21 -10.95
C PRO A 383 -8.09 -27.82 -11.03
N MET A 384 -8.48 -26.94 -10.12
CA MET A 384 -7.96 -25.58 -10.04
C MET A 384 -7.77 -25.17 -8.60
N ASN A 385 -6.76 -24.33 -8.35
CA ASN A 385 -6.58 -23.66 -7.06
C ASN A 385 -7.48 -22.40 -6.97
N GLY A 386 -7.63 -21.87 -5.75
CA GLY A 386 -8.50 -20.71 -5.52
C GLY A 386 -8.08 -19.45 -6.29
N ARG A 387 -6.77 -19.25 -6.50
CA ARG A 387 -6.21 -18.12 -7.27
C ARG A 387 -6.57 -18.22 -8.76
N GLN A 388 -6.43 -19.41 -9.34
CA GLN A 388 -6.80 -19.71 -10.72
C GLN A 388 -8.30 -19.52 -10.94
N ILE A 389 -9.14 -19.96 -9.99
CA ILE A 389 -10.60 -19.75 -10.05
C ILE A 389 -10.92 -18.24 -10.07
N ARG A 390 -10.35 -17.48 -9.12
CA ARG A 390 -10.56 -16.03 -9.05
C ARG A 390 -10.11 -15.32 -10.33
N ASN A 391 -8.89 -15.62 -10.80
CA ASN A 391 -8.34 -15.03 -12.01
C ASN A 391 -9.20 -15.35 -13.24
N SER A 392 -9.69 -16.60 -13.35
CA SER A 392 -10.55 -17.01 -14.47
C SER A 392 -11.85 -16.20 -14.50
N ILE A 393 -12.45 -15.94 -13.34
CA ILE A 393 -13.64 -15.09 -13.21
C ILE A 393 -13.32 -13.65 -13.59
N SER A 394 -12.25 -13.07 -13.04
CA SER A 394 -11.87 -11.67 -13.31
C SER A 394 -11.55 -11.40 -14.78
N VAL A 395 -10.84 -12.33 -15.43
CA VAL A 395 -10.55 -12.23 -16.87
C VAL A 395 -11.83 -12.41 -17.69
N ALA A 396 -12.69 -13.38 -17.35
CA ALA A 396 -13.96 -13.59 -18.04
C ALA A 396 -14.91 -12.39 -17.89
N GLN A 397 -14.94 -11.73 -16.73
CA GLN A 397 -15.68 -10.48 -16.52
C GLN A 397 -15.15 -9.35 -17.41
N SER A 398 -13.83 -9.25 -17.57
CA SER A 398 -13.20 -8.24 -18.40
C SER A 398 -13.55 -8.42 -19.88
N PHE A 399 -13.59 -9.67 -20.37
CA PHE A 399 -14.10 -10.00 -21.71
C PHE A 399 -15.59 -9.64 -21.86
N ALA A 400 -16.43 -10.06 -20.91
CA ALA A 400 -17.86 -9.78 -20.94
C ALA A 400 -18.16 -8.26 -20.95
N ALA A 401 -17.40 -7.49 -20.17
CA ALA A 401 -17.48 -6.03 -20.13
C ALA A 401 -17.06 -5.39 -21.46
N GLY A 402 -16.03 -5.93 -22.12
CA GLY A 402 -15.60 -5.50 -23.45
C GLY A 402 -16.65 -5.75 -24.54
N GLU A 403 -17.43 -6.83 -24.41
CA GLU A 403 -18.52 -7.20 -25.32
C GLU A 403 -19.89 -6.59 -24.96
N GLN A 404 -19.97 -5.81 -23.87
CA GLN A 404 -21.21 -5.26 -23.30
C GLN A 404 -22.28 -6.32 -22.99
N GLN A 405 -21.85 -7.54 -22.63
CA GLN A 405 -22.74 -8.65 -22.28
C GLN A 405 -22.59 -9.05 -20.80
N PRO A 406 -23.63 -9.62 -20.17
CA PRO A 406 -23.50 -10.20 -18.84
C PRO A 406 -22.53 -11.40 -18.86
N LEU A 407 -21.89 -11.66 -17.72
CA LEU A 407 -20.98 -12.80 -17.59
C LEU A 407 -21.71 -14.12 -17.86
N SER A 408 -21.29 -14.84 -18.89
CA SER A 408 -21.84 -16.12 -19.30
C SER A 408 -20.83 -17.25 -19.12
N THR A 409 -21.33 -18.49 -19.12
CA THR A 409 -20.51 -19.71 -19.02
C THR A 409 -19.53 -19.85 -20.20
N SER A 410 -19.82 -19.26 -21.38
CA SER A 410 -18.93 -19.27 -22.55
C SER A 410 -17.65 -18.46 -22.30
N HIS A 411 -17.74 -17.28 -21.68
CA HIS A 411 -16.57 -16.46 -21.35
C HIS A 411 -15.62 -17.19 -20.39
N ILE A 412 -16.17 -17.85 -19.36
CA ILE A 412 -15.36 -18.64 -18.42
C ILE A 412 -14.70 -19.81 -19.12
N ASN A 413 -15.43 -20.56 -19.95
CA ASN A 413 -14.87 -21.69 -20.70
C ASN A 413 -13.79 -21.27 -21.70
N MET A 414 -13.90 -20.08 -22.29
CA MET A 414 -12.88 -19.52 -23.18
C MET A 414 -11.59 -19.22 -22.43
N VAL A 415 -11.67 -18.56 -21.27
CA VAL A 415 -10.50 -18.30 -20.41
C VAL A 415 -9.88 -19.60 -19.91
N MET A 416 -10.69 -20.60 -19.57
CA MET A 416 -10.23 -21.92 -19.18
C MET A 416 -9.52 -22.69 -20.30
N LYS A 417 -9.91 -22.46 -21.56
CA LYS A 417 -9.20 -23.01 -22.73
C LYS A 417 -7.84 -22.32 -22.91
N MET A 418 -7.81 -21.00 -22.89
CA MET A 418 -6.57 -20.21 -23.02
C MET A 418 -5.58 -20.49 -21.87
N GLY A 419 -6.07 -20.64 -20.64
CA GLY A 419 -5.23 -20.93 -19.48
C GLY A 419 -4.50 -22.28 -19.54
N ARG A 420 -5.01 -23.25 -20.30
CA ARG A 420 -4.34 -24.55 -20.53
C ARG A 420 -3.12 -24.44 -21.44
N ASP A 421 -3.00 -23.36 -22.21
CA ASP A 421 -1.86 -23.13 -23.09
C ASP A 421 -0.56 -22.92 -22.29
N TRP A 422 -0.63 -22.49 -21.02
CA TRP A 422 0.54 -22.39 -20.14
C TRP A 422 1.19 -23.74 -19.83
N GLU A 423 0.41 -24.79 -19.57
CA GLU A 423 0.97 -26.13 -19.33
C GLU A 423 1.53 -26.74 -20.62
N THR A 424 0.84 -26.52 -21.74
CA THR A 424 1.33 -26.88 -23.07
C THR A 424 2.63 -26.14 -23.40
N ALA A 425 2.73 -24.84 -23.10
CA ALA A 425 3.94 -24.03 -23.29
C ALA A 425 5.08 -24.49 -22.38
N LYS A 426 4.80 -24.82 -21.11
CA LYS A 426 5.79 -25.36 -20.16
C LYS A 426 6.34 -26.73 -20.63
N ALA A 427 5.48 -27.58 -21.18
CA ALA A 427 5.90 -28.86 -21.76
C ALA A 427 6.71 -28.70 -23.05
N THR A 428 6.40 -27.70 -23.87
CA THR A 428 7.08 -27.44 -25.14
C THR A 428 8.45 -26.78 -24.94
N CYS A 429 8.59 -25.88 -23.96
CA CYS A 429 9.83 -25.15 -23.68
C CYS A 429 10.78 -25.88 -22.70
N GLY A 430 10.38 -27.04 -22.14
CA GLY A 430 11.12 -27.76 -21.10
C GLY A 430 12.29 -28.63 -21.58
N THR A 431 12.53 -28.73 -22.89
CA THR A 431 13.70 -29.44 -23.45
C THR A 431 14.67 -28.42 -24.05
N PRO A 432 15.90 -28.26 -23.51
CA PRO A 432 16.91 -27.52 -24.25
C PRO A 432 17.23 -28.33 -25.52
N PRO A 433 17.16 -27.74 -26.73
CA PRO A 433 17.53 -28.46 -27.94
C PRO A 433 18.99 -28.87 -27.84
N SER A 434 19.24 -30.18 -27.82
CA SER A 434 20.56 -30.75 -27.98
C SER A 434 21.00 -30.40 -29.40
N TYR A 435 22.08 -29.62 -29.52
CA TYR A 435 22.69 -29.18 -30.78
C TYR A 435 21.80 -28.32 -31.69
N VAL A 436 22.06 -27.01 -31.70
CA VAL A 436 21.75 -26.16 -32.85
C VAL A 436 23.06 -25.93 -33.62
N PRO A 437 23.20 -26.44 -34.85
CA PRO A 437 24.37 -26.14 -35.68
C PRO A 437 24.39 -24.64 -36.01
N LEU A 438 25.59 -24.07 -36.00
CA LEU A 438 25.91 -22.65 -36.22
C LEU A 438 25.69 -22.15 -37.67
N TYR A 439 24.61 -22.57 -38.34
CA TYR A 439 24.31 -22.22 -39.73
C TYR A 439 23.04 -21.39 -39.93
N LEU A 440 22.29 -21.07 -38.87
CA LEU A 440 21.05 -20.28 -38.97
C LEU A 440 21.18 -18.79 -38.61
N THR A 441 22.38 -18.28 -38.33
CA THR A 441 22.60 -16.84 -38.07
C THR A 441 22.75 -16.01 -39.35
N THR A 442 22.97 -16.61 -40.51
CA THR A 442 23.19 -15.88 -41.78
C THR A 442 21.92 -15.61 -42.58
N HIS A 443 20.85 -16.40 -42.40
CA HIS A 443 19.60 -16.22 -43.17
C HIS A 443 18.65 -15.16 -42.58
N PHE A 444 18.85 -14.77 -41.31
CA PHE A 444 18.09 -13.66 -40.71
C PHE A 444 18.53 -12.26 -41.21
N ALA A 445 19.74 -12.14 -41.78
CA ALA A 445 20.25 -10.88 -42.31
C ALA A 445 19.80 -10.60 -43.76
N ILE A 446 19.37 -11.62 -44.52
CA ILE A 446 19.04 -11.49 -45.95
C ILE A 446 17.55 -11.17 -46.18
N ALA A 447 16.67 -11.55 -45.24
CA ALA A 447 15.24 -11.26 -45.33
C ALA A 447 14.88 -9.77 -45.18
N THR A 448 15.83 -8.91 -44.79
CA THR A 448 15.63 -7.45 -44.70
C THR A 448 15.81 -6.73 -46.05
N ILE A 449 16.31 -7.40 -47.09
CA ILE A 449 16.71 -6.75 -48.36
C ILE A 449 15.73 -7.00 -49.54
N LEU A 450 14.85 -8.01 -49.48
CA LEU A 450 13.95 -8.33 -50.60
C LEU A 450 12.48 -8.32 -50.14
N GLY A 451 11.85 -7.15 -50.27
CA GLY A 451 10.49 -6.87 -49.83
C GLY A 451 9.40 -7.76 -50.45
N PHE A 452 9.00 -8.79 -49.72
CA PHE A 452 7.73 -9.52 -49.86
C PHE A 452 6.95 -9.50 -48.54
N SER A 453 5.62 -9.50 -48.63
CA SER A 453 4.67 -9.23 -47.54
C SER A 453 4.59 -10.33 -46.48
N VAL A 454 4.66 -9.94 -45.20
CA VAL A 454 4.55 -10.84 -44.04
C VAL A 454 3.54 -10.28 -43.02
N GLY A 455 2.25 -10.27 -43.40
CA GLY A 455 1.13 -9.98 -42.49
C GLY A 455 0.99 -10.96 -41.32
N LEU A 456 1.81 -12.03 -41.28
CA LEU A 456 1.80 -13.07 -40.25
C LEU A 456 2.84 -12.85 -39.13
N ALA A 457 3.88 -12.04 -39.36
CA ALA A 457 4.94 -11.79 -38.37
C ALA A 457 4.63 -10.62 -37.42
N VAL A 458 3.77 -9.69 -37.85
CA VAL A 458 3.41 -8.48 -37.10
C VAL A 458 2.54 -8.79 -35.87
N ALA A 459 1.70 -9.83 -35.91
CA ALA A 459 0.83 -10.18 -34.79
C ALA A 459 1.57 -10.86 -33.61
N VAL A 460 2.63 -11.62 -33.89
CA VAL A 460 3.40 -12.36 -32.86
C VAL A 460 4.40 -11.45 -32.14
N ALA A 461 4.93 -10.41 -32.81
CA ALA A 461 5.82 -9.43 -32.18
C ALA A 461 5.08 -8.42 -31.27
N LEU A 462 3.80 -8.15 -31.52
CA LEU A 462 3.04 -7.10 -30.82
C LEU A 462 2.54 -7.48 -29.42
N ALA A 463 2.31 -8.76 -29.10
CA ALA A 463 1.86 -9.14 -27.75
C ALA A 463 2.99 -9.18 -26.71
N VAL A 464 4.24 -9.37 -27.14
CA VAL A 464 5.42 -9.45 -26.26
C VAL A 464 6.01 -8.05 -25.94
N MET A 465 5.59 -6.99 -26.64
CA MET A 465 6.18 -5.64 -26.46
C MET A 465 5.27 -4.56 -25.84
N PHE A 466 3.99 -4.82 -25.51
CA PHE A 466 3.06 -3.72 -25.14
C PHE A 466 2.48 -3.70 -23.72
N GLN A 467 3.11 -4.34 -22.74
CA GLN A 467 2.77 -4.08 -21.34
C GLN A 467 3.97 -3.84 -20.41
N HIS A 468 5.03 -3.25 -20.97
CA HIS A 468 6.03 -2.51 -20.19
C HIS A 468 6.11 -1.08 -20.73
N ARG A 469 5.75 -0.11 -19.87
CA ARG A 469 5.80 1.37 -20.03
C ARG A 469 4.72 2.03 -20.88
N LEU A 470 3.79 2.71 -20.20
CA LEU A 470 3.22 3.98 -20.63
C LEU A 470 3.00 4.86 -19.39
N GLN A 471 3.86 5.89 -19.27
CA GLN A 471 3.82 7.09 -18.41
C GLN A 471 3.45 6.97 -16.93
#